data_AF-A0A1C6CCF2-F1
#
_entry.id   AF-A0A1C6CCF2-F1
#
_cell.length_a   1.000
_cell.length_b   1.000
_cell.length_c   1.000
_cell.angle_alpha   90.00
_cell.angle_beta   90.00
_cell.angle_gamma   90.00
#
_symmetry.space_group_name_H-M   'P 1'
#
loop_
_entity.id
_entity.type
_entity.pdbx_description
1 polymer ?
#
loop_
_entity_poly.entity_id
_entity_poly.type
_entity_poly.pdbx_seq_one_letter_code
_entity_poly.pdbx_strand_id
1 'polypeptide(L)'
;MQALLPVAKSVALLTNGAPLTADFPPEVTVHPQAVEAVLGETVVTGVQLSGGVQLPVSGVFVALGVAGSTALARKIGAEVDGNRIVVDEKMQTTVPGLYAAGDCTGGLLQMAKAVYEGAQAGTEAAKALRKG
;
A
#
# COMPACT_ATOMS: atom_id res chain seq x y z
N MET A 1 -6.57 -4.57 -7.28
CA MET A 1 -6.59 -5.59 -8.36
C MET A 1 -7.12 -5.05 -9.69
N GLN A 2 -8.21 -4.28 -9.69
CA GLN A 2 -8.76 -3.66 -10.90
C GLN A 2 -7.74 -2.82 -11.71
N ALA A 3 -6.73 -2.26 -11.04
CA ALA A 3 -5.63 -1.52 -11.69
C ALA A 3 -4.76 -2.37 -12.64
N LEU A 4 -4.73 -3.70 -12.49
CA LEU A 4 -3.92 -4.58 -13.35
C LEU A 4 -4.67 -5.06 -14.59
N LEU A 5 -6.00 -5.10 -14.55
CA LEU A 5 -6.83 -5.59 -15.66
C LEU A 5 -6.56 -4.87 -16.99
N PRO A 6 -6.29 -3.55 -17.05
CA PRO A 6 -6.01 -2.87 -18.32
C PRO A 6 -4.64 -3.17 -18.92
N VAL A 7 -3.70 -3.73 -18.14
CA VAL A 7 -2.28 -3.86 -18.52
C VAL A 7 -1.76 -5.29 -18.53
N ALA A 8 -2.53 -6.25 -17.99
CA ALA A 8 -2.18 -7.66 -17.95
C ALA A 8 -3.12 -8.50 -18.83
N LYS A 9 -2.60 -9.55 -19.45
CA LYS A 9 -3.42 -10.50 -20.25
C LYS A 9 -4.43 -11.28 -19.39
N SER A 10 -4.07 -11.54 -18.13
CA SER A 10 -4.91 -12.19 -17.14
C SER A 10 -4.44 -11.77 -15.75
N VAL A 11 -5.32 -11.89 -14.76
CA VAL A 11 -5.00 -11.57 -13.36
C VAL A 11 -5.55 -12.67 -12.45
N ALA A 12 -4.69 -13.22 -11.60
CA ALA A 12 -5.06 -14.19 -10.58
C ALA A 12 -4.85 -13.59 -9.18
N LEU A 13 -5.76 -13.91 -8.25
CA LEU A 13 -5.66 -13.54 -6.84
C LEU A 13 -5.25 -14.76 -6.04
N LEU A 14 -4.09 -14.71 -5.39
CA LEU A 14 -3.63 -15.76 -4.49
C LEU A 14 -3.89 -15.28 -3.06
N THR A 15 -4.85 -15.89 -2.34
CA THR A 15 -5.24 -15.41 -1.00
C THR A 15 -4.34 -15.95 0.12
N ASN A 16 -3.46 -16.90 -0.20
CA ASN A 16 -2.56 -17.54 0.75
C ASN A 16 -3.30 -18.13 1.97
N GLY A 17 -4.42 -18.81 1.73
CA GLY A 17 -5.26 -19.42 2.77
C GLY A 17 -6.24 -18.47 3.46
N ALA A 18 -6.16 -17.16 3.21
CA ALA A 18 -7.07 -16.20 3.83
C ALA A 18 -8.45 -16.21 3.15
N PRO A 19 -9.55 -16.00 3.91
CA PRO A 19 -10.87 -15.80 3.34
C PRO A 19 -10.93 -14.48 2.55
N LEU A 20 -11.75 -14.45 1.50
CA LEU A 20 -12.03 -13.21 0.80
C LEU A 20 -12.84 -12.27 1.69
N THR A 21 -12.44 -11.00 1.72
CA THR A 21 -13.11 -9.93 2.46
C THR A 21 -13.83 -8.94 1.56
N ALA A 22 -13.78 -9.15 0.24
CA ALA A 22 -14.40 -8.31 -0.77
C ALA A 22 -14.69 -9.13 -2.04
N ASP A 23 -15.59 -8.62 -2.88
CA ASP A 23 -15.89 -9.17 -4.19
C ASP A 23 -14.85 -8.75 -5.24
N PHE A 24 -14.64 -9.61 -6.23
CA PHE A 24 -13.70 -9.38 -7.32
C PHE A 24 -14.40 -9.53 -8.67
N PRO A 25 -13.95 -8.81 -9.71
CA PRO A 25 -14.47 -8.99 -11.06
C PRO A 25 -14.38 -10.45 -11.51
N PRO A 26 -15.36 -10.97 -12.27
CA PRO A 26 -15.39 -12.39 -12.66
C PRO A 26 -14.21 -12.82 -13.52
N GLU A 27 -13.50 -11.87 -14.15
CA GLU A 27 -12.27 -12.12 -14.92
C GLU A 27 -11.07 -12.49 -14.02
N VAL A 28 -11.17 -12.24 -12.71
CA VAL A 28 -10.15 -12.58 -11.73
C VAL A 28 -10.33 -14.03 -11.29
N THR A 29 -9.33 -14.86 -11.55
CA THR A 29 -9.29 -16.22 -11.00
C THR A 29 -8.74 -16.18 -9.56
N VAL A 30 -9.47 -16.74 -8.60
CA VAL A 30 -9.06 -16.77 -7.19
C VAL A 30 -8.52 -18.15 -6.82
N HIS A 31 -7.34 -18.18 -6.20
CA HIS A 31 -6.69 -19.38 -5.67
C HIS A 31 -6.52 -19.25 -4.15
N PRO A 32 -7.24 -20.05 -3.35
CA PRO A 32 -7.15 -19.98 -1.89
C PRO A 32 -5.94 -20.70 -1.31
N GLN A 33 -5.22 -21.50 -2.10
CA GLN A 33 -4.07 -22.28 -1.61
C GLN A 33 -2.96 -21.38 -1.03
N ALA A 34 -2.18 -21.94 -0.12
CA ALA A 34 -0.98 -21.27 0.39
C ALA A 34 0.07 -21.15 -0.73
N VAL A 35 0.78 -20.02 -0.77
CA VAL A 35 1.89 -19.79 -1.69
C VAL A 35 3.16 -20.32 -1.05
N GLU A 36 3.81 -21.30 -1.67
CA GLU A 36 5.04 -21.94 -1.16
C GLU A 36 6.31 -21.30 -1.72
N ALA A 37 6.30 -20.91 -3.00
CA ALA A 37 7.46 -20.28 -3.64
C ALA A 37 7.07 -19.42 -4.85
N VAL A 38 7.86 -18.38 -5.12
CA VAL A 38 7.89 -17.71 -6.42
C VAL A 38 8.97 -18.38 -7.26
N LEU A 39 8.64 -18.73 -8.50
CA LEU A 39 9.50 -19.48 -9.42
C LEU A 39 10.17 -18.54 -10.42
N GLY A 40 11.37 -18.94 -10.85
CA GLY A 40 12.22 -18.19 -11.77
C GLY A 40 13.53 -17.75 -11.13
N GLU A 41 14.56 -17.53 -11.93
CA GLU A 41 15.88 -17.10 -11.44
C GLU A 41 16.01 -15.58 -11.47
N THR A 42 16.07 -14.99 -12.67
CA THR A 42 16.18 -13.53 -12.86
C THR A 42 14.83 -12.84 -13.02
N VAL A 43 13.87 -13.55 -13.61
CA VAL A 43 12.51 -13.05 -13.86
C VAL A 43 11.50 -14.08 -13.39
N VAL A 44 10.34 -13.60 -12.93
CA VAL A 44 9.25 -14.48 -12.49
C VAL A 44 8.73 -15.29 -13.67
N THR A 45 8.64 -16.61 -13.48
CA THR A 45 8.04 -17.54 -14.45
C THR A 45 6.80 -18.23 -13.90
N GLY A 46 6.61 -18.23 -12.58
CA GLY A 46 5.47 -18.86 -11.95
C GLY A 46 5.40 -18.70 -10.44
N VAL A 47 4.38 -19.31 -9.85
CA VAL A 47 4.21 -19.46 -8.41
C VAL A 47 3.88 -20.92 -8.11
N GLN A 48 4.53 -21.49 -7.09
CA GLN A 48 4.19 -22.77 -6.53
C GLN A 48 3.21 -22.59 -5.36
N LEU A 49 2.09 -23.31 -5.43
CA LEU A 49 1.06 -23.36 -4.41
C LEU A 49 1.12 -24.70 -3.65
N SER A 50 0.54 -24.70 -2.45
CA SER A 50 0.42 -25.90 -1.62
C SER A 50 -0.23 -27.06 -2.37
N GLY A 51 0.33 -28.26 -2.19
CA GLY A 51 -0.09 -29.45 -2.93
C GLY A 51 0.61 -29.63 -4.27
N GLY A 52 1.69 -28.87 -4.54
CA GLY A 52 2.54 -29.02 -5.71
C GLY A 52 1.99 -28.39 -7.00
N VAL A 53 0.92 -27.61 -6.92
CA VAL A 53 0.34 -26.91 -8.07
C VAL A 53 1.25 -25.75 -8.48
N GLN A 54 1.62 -25.68 -9.76
CA GLN A 54 2.39 -24.56 -10.30
C GLN A 54 1.51 -23.71 -11.22
N LEU A 55 1.46 -22.41 -10.96
CA LEU A 55 0.77 -21.43 -11.79
C LEU A 55 1.79 -20.64 -12.62
N PRO A 56 1.78 -20.75 -13.96
CA PRO A 56 2.63 -19.92 -14.81
C PRO A 56 2.14 -18.47 -14.78
N VAL A 57 3.00 -17.55 -14.35
CA VAL A 57 2.72 -16.11 -14.30
C VAL A 57 3.97 -15.33 -14.67
N SER A 58 3.78 -14.18 -15.32
CA SER A 58 4.90 -13.31 -15.73
C SER A 58 5.22 -12.20 -14.72
N GLY A 59 4.48 -12.12 -13.62
CA GLY A 59 4.67 -11.12 -12.58
C GLY A 59 3.83 -11.42 -11.34
N VAL A 60 4.35 -11.04 -10.18
CA VAL A 60 3.69 -11.20 -8.88
C VAL A 60 3.70 -9.84 -8.18
N PHE A 61 2.52 -9.43 -7.68
CA PHE A 61 2.36 -8.24 -6.86
C PHE A 61 1.92 -8.66 -5.46
N VAL A 62 2.73 -8.35 -4.46
CA VAL A 62 2.42 -8.67 -3.06
C VAL A 62 1.52 -7.57 -2.49
N ALA A 63 0.30 -7.93 -2.11
CA ALA A 63 -0.69 -7.04 -1.52
C ALA A 63 -1.27 -7.68 -0.25
N LEU A 64 -0.41 -7.83 0.77
CA LEU A 64 -0.81 -8.39 2.06
C LEU A 64 -1.38 -7.30 2.97
N GLY A 65 -2.56 -7.54 3.53
CA GLY A 65 -3.22 -6.62 4.45
C GLY A 65 -3.79 -5.38 3.75
N VAL A 66 -3.66 -4.22 4.42
CA VAL A 66 -4.19 -2.94 3.94
C VAL A 66 -3.03 -2.06 3.50
N ALA A 67 -3.21 -1.30 2.42
CA ALA A 67 -2.24 -0.30 2.01
C ALA A 67 -2.05 0.73 3.14
N GLY A 68 -0.87 0.72 3.75
CA GLY A 68 -0.51 1.66 4.81
C GLY A 68 -0.43 3.10 4.29
N SER A 69 -0.46 4.06 5.22
CA SER A 69 -0.30 5.49 4.95
C SER A 69 0.97 5.80 4.14
N THR A 70 2.06 5.08 4.38
CA THR A 70 3.33 5.20 3.63
C THR A 70 3.22 4.76 2.18
N ALA A 71 2.43 3.72 1.87
CA ALA A 71 2.20 3.29 0.49
C ALA A 71 1.44 4.38 -0.29
N LEU A 72 0.44 5.00 0.33
CA LEU A 72 -0.27 6.15 -0.26
C LEU A 72 0.67 7.34 -0.46
N ALA A 73 1.46 7.69 0.56
CA ALA A 73 2.40 8.81 0.50
C ALA A 73 3.43 8.63 -0.62
N ARG A 74 4.08 7.44 -0.72
CA ARG A 74 5.01 7.12 -1.81
C ARG A 74 4.35 7.24 -3.18
N LYS A 75 3.10 6.78 -3.31
CA LYS A 75 2.36 6.85 -4.58
C LYS A 75 2.04 8.29 -5.01
N ILE A 76 1.83 9.19 -4.05
CA ILE A 76 1.63 10.63 -4.32
C ILE A 76 2.97 11.34 -4.59
N GLY A 77 4.10 10.72 -4.23
CA GLY A 77 5.46 11.27 -4.43
C GLY A 77 6.06 11.91 -3.18
N ALA A 78 5.44 11.72 -2.02
CA ALA A 78 6.00 12.18 -0.75
C ALA A 78 7.19 11.31 -0.32
N GLU A 79 8.15 11.96 0.33
CA GLU A 79 9.30 11.29 0.92
C GLU A 79 8.86 10.44 2.13
N VAL A 80 9.39 9.22 2.17
CA VAL A 80 9.10 8.25 3.23
C VAL A 80 10.40 7.55 3.61
N ASP A 81 10.76 7.67 4.88
CA ASP A 81 11.90 7.01 5.51
C ASP A 81 11.41 5.76 6.27
N GLY A 82 11.74 4.58 5.75
CA GLY A 82 11.20 3.31 6.25
C GLY A 82 9.66 3.30 6.27
N ASN A 83 9.11 3.26 7.49
CA ASN A 83 7.66 3.26 7.77
C ASN A 83 7.12 4.62 8.23
N ARG A 84 7.89 5.71 8.06
CA ARG A 84 7.52 7.06 8.46
C ARG A 84 7.40 7.97 7.24
N ILE A 85 6.30 8.71 7.14
CA ILE A 85 6.17 9.84 6.22
C ILE A 85 7.01 10.99 6.76
N VAL A 86 7.92 11.51 5.93
CA VAL A 86 8.77 12.65 6.29
C VAL A 86 7.93 13.92 6.23
N VAL A 87 7.96 14.69 7.32
CA VAL A 87 7.22 15.94 7.48
C VAL A 87 8.10 17.02 8.11
N ASP A 88 7.80 18.28 7.81
CA ASP A 88 8.37 19.43 8.49
C ASP A 88 7.66 19.75 9.83
N GLU A 89 8.05 20.84 10.50
CA GLU A 89 7.45 21.30 11.76
C GLU A 89 5.95 21.68 11.63
N LYS A 90 5.47 21.91 10.40
CA LYS A 90 4.09 22.24 10.07
C LYS A 90 3.27 21.00 9.69
N MET A 91 3.86 19.81 9.82
CA MET A 91 3.30 18.53 9.40
C MET A 91 3.11 18.40 7.88
N GLN A 92 3.76 19.27 7.11
CA GLN A 92 3.71 19.24 5.65
C GLN A 92 4.73 18.23 5.13
N THR A 93 4.31 17.37 4.21
CA THR A 93 5.21 16.44 3.52
C THR A 93 6.06 17.17 2.48
N THR A 94 6.96 16.46 1.81
CA THR A 94 7.70 17.03 0.66
C THR A 94 6.81 17.37 -0.54
N VAL A 95 5.55 16.91 -0.55
CA VAL A 95 4.56 17.29 -1.56
C VAL A 95 3.73 18.48 -1.05
N PRO A 96 3.77 19.63 -1.74
CA PRO A 96 2.96 20.79 -1.37
C PRO A 96 1.47 20.48 -1.29
N GLY A 97 0.80 20.90 -0.21
CA GLY A 97 -0.63 20.62 0.01
C GLY A 97 -0.94 19.23 0.59
N LEU A 98 0.04 18.35 0.72
CA LEU A 98 -0.11 17.06 1.40
C LEU A 98 0.51 17.11 2.80
N TYR A 99 -0.29 16.73 3.80
CA TYR A 99 0.09 16.73 5.22
C TYR A 99 -0.07 15.32 5.80
N ALA A 100 0.71 15.01 6.84
CA ALA A 100 0.62 13.75 7.58
C ALA A 100 0.80 14.00 9.09
N ALA A 101 0.07 13.27 9.92
CA ALA A 101 0.07 13.44 11.38
C ALA A 101 -0.21 12.11 12.08
N GLY A 102 0.28 11.96 13.32
CA GLY A 102 0.09 10.78 14.15
C GLY A 102 1.17 9.72 13.91
N ASP A 103 0.82 8.44 14.12
CA ASP A 103 1.79 7.35 14.10
C ASP A 103 2.50 7.19 12.74
N CYS A 104 1.86 7.61 11.66
CA CYS A 104 2.44 7.57 10.32
C CYS A 104 3.65 8.51 10.16
N THR A 105 3.85 9.47 11.05
CA THR A 105 5.03 10.35 11.10
C THR A 105 6.10 9.84 12.07
N GLY A 106 5.95 8.63 12.64
CA GLY A 106 6.94 8.02 13.53
C GLY A 106 7.17 8.79 14.84
N GLY A 107 8.32 8.59 15.47
CA GLY A 107 8.65 9.20 16.76
C GLY A 107 7.87 8.58 17.92
N LEU A 108 7.35 9.42 18.83
CA LEU A 108 6.62 8.97 20.02
C LEU A 108 5.18 8.53 19.68
N LEU A 109 4.89 7.24 19.65
CA LEU A 109 3.56 6.73 19.27
C LEU A 109 2.56 6.85 20.43
N GLN A 110 1.98 8.05 20.62
CA GLN A 110 1.06 8.37 21.71
C GLN A 110 -0.10 9.23 21.22
N MET A 111 -1.27 9.04 21.83
CA MET A 111 -2.49 9.79 21.51
C MET A 111 -2.30 11.30 21.62
N ALA A 112 -1.61 11.77 22.66
CA ALA A 112 -1.38 13.20 22.86
C ALA A 112 -0.56 13.85 21.72
N LYS A 113 0.49 13.15 21.24
CA LYS A 113 1.25 13.58 20.06
C LYS A 113 0.34 13.62 18.83
N ALA A 114 -0.40 12.54 18.58
CA ALA A 114 -1.27 12.46 17.40
C ALA A 114 -2.33 13.57 17.37
N VAL A 115 -2.92 13.91 18.52
CA VAL A 115 -3.86 15.03 18.65
C VAL A 115 -3.18 16.36 18.34
N TYR A 116 -1.99 16.60 18.89
CA TYR A 116 -1.22 17.82 18.64
C TYR A 116 -0.85 17.96 17.14
N GLU A 117 -0.26 16.92 16.55
CA GLU A 117 0.12 16.92 15.13
C GLU A 117 -1.10 17.06 14.22
N GLY A 118 -2.23 16.43 14.56
CA GLY A 118 -3.47 16.59 13.81
C GLY A 118 -3.98 18.04 13.83
N ALA A 119 -3.94 18.70 14.99
CA ALA A 119 -4.30 20.11 15.11
C ALA A 119 -3.36 21.03 14.32
N GLN A 120 -2.05 20.76 14.36
CA GLN A 120 -1.02 21.48 13.61
C GLN A 120 -1.25 21.32 12.09
N ALA A 121 -1.36 20.08 11.60
CA ALA A 121 -1.58 19.74 10.20
C ALA A 121 -2.86 20.37 9.65
N GLY A 122 -3.98 20.23 10.38
CA GLY A 122 -5.26 20.79 9.95
C GLY A 122 -5.26 22.31 9.87
N THR A 123 -4.61 22.98 10.82
CA THR A 123 -4.48 24.44 10.83
C THR A 123 -3.63 24.94 9.67
N GLU A 124 -2.51 24.29 9.39
CA GLU A 124 -1.61 24.67 8.28
C GLU A 124 -2.24 24.38 6.91
N ALA A 125 -2.93 23.24 6.76
CA ALA A 125 -3.72 22.94 5.57
C ALA A 125 -4.80 24.01 5.31
N ALA A 126 -5.55 24.42 6.36
CA ALA A 126 -6.56 25.47 6.23
C ALA A 126 -5.95 26.83 5.84
N LYS A 127 -4.78 27.18 6.39
CA LYS A 127 -4.05 28.39 5.99
C LYS A 127 -3.59 28.34 4.55
N ALA A 128 -3.10 27.18 4.08
CA ALA A 128 -2.67 26.99 2.70
C ALA A 128 -3.82 27.19 1.70
N LEU A 129 -5.01 26.65 2.01
CA LEU A 129 -6.20 26.79 1.17
C LEU A 129 -6.72 28.23 1.07
N ARG A 130 -6.55 29.07 2.11
CA ARG A 130 -6.98 30.48 2.10
C ARG A 130 -6.07 31.40 1.30
N LYS A 131 -4.87 30.94 0.91
CA LYS A 131 -3.88 31.73 0.17
C LYS A 131 -3.88 31.45 -1.33
N GLY A 132 -4.66 30.46 -1.78
CA GLY A 132 -4.94 30.20 -3.21
C GLY A 132 -6.23 30.88 -3.63
#